data_AF-A0A1B0FQL0-F1
#
_entry.id   AF-A0A1B0FQL0-F1
#
_cell.length_a   1.000
_cell.length_b   1.000
_cell.length_c   1.000
_cell.angle_alpha   90.00
_cell.angle_beta   90.00
_cell.angle_gamma   90.00
#
_symmetry.space_group_name_H-M   'P 1'
#
loop_
_entity.id
_entity.type
_entity.pdbx_description
1 polymer ?
#
loop_
_entity_poly.entity_id
_entity_poly.type
_entity_poly.pdbx_seq_one_letter_code
_entity_poly.pdbx_strand_id
1 'polypeptide(L)'
;IFYLSYLLPLFTESSCEEGRFRCNNGNCIPNRWRCDQENDCADGSDETPAMCMNYCKHHEIKCKNGEQCIPISWKCDGSPDCRDKSDEENCRKLKKHFLQFVSLH
;
A
#
# COMPACT_ATOMS: atom_id res chain seq x y z
N ILE A 1 31.32 -0.09 35.52
CA ILE A 1 31.96 -0.79 34.39
C ILE A 1 30.84 -1.44 33.60
N PHE A 2 30.69 -1.00 32.34
CA PHE A 2 29.78 -1.55 31.34
C PHE A 2 30.12 -3.04 31.08
N TYR A 3 29.14 -3.86 30.67
CA TYR A 3 29.10 -4.53 29.36
C TYR A 3 28.05 -5.68 29.35
N LEU A 4 26.98 -5.45 28.55
CA LEU A 4 26.20 -6.38 27.70
C LEU A 4 25.47 -7.58 28.35
N SER A 5 24.20 -7.87 28.10
CA SER A 5 23.46 -7.94 26.81
C SER A 5 21.94 -7.91 27.09
N TYR A 6 21.15 -6.98 26.54
CA TYR A 6 20.54 -7.07 25.20
C TYR A 6 20.11 -8.50 24.80
N LEU A 7 19.00 -8.98 25.36
CA LEU A 7 18.09 -9.86 24.62
C LEU A 7 16.67 -9.37 24.85
N LEU A 8 16.27 -8.51 23.90
CA LEU A 8 14.94 -8.28 23.33
C LEU A 8 13.76 -8.32 24.31
N PRO A 9 12.93 -7.26 24.37
CA PRO A 9 11.68 -7.36 25.10
C PRO A 9 10.95 -8.57 24.52
N LEU A 10 10.44 -9.43 25.39
CA LEU A 10 9.43 -10.41 25.08
C LEU A 10 8.50 -9.78 24.04
N PHE A 11 8.60 -10.23 22.78
CA PHE A 11 7.73 -9.77 21.69
C PHE A 11 6.34 -10.31 22.02
N THR A 12 5.69 -9.63 22.94
CA THR A 12 4.27 -9.71 23.16
C THR A 12 3.64 -9.11 21.92
N GLU A 13 3.18 -9.96 21.02
CA GLU A 13 1.75 -10.24 20.91
C GLU A 13 1.49 -11.08 19.66
N SER A 14 0.57 -12.02 19.82
CA SER A 14 -0.15 -12.75 18.79
C SER A 14 -0.97 -11.83 17.87
N SER A 15 -0.31 -10.86 17.24
CA SER A 15 -0.84 -10.03 16.17
C SER A 15 0.09 -10.20 14.96
N CYS A 16 -0.47 -10.14 13.75
CA CYS A 16 0.30 -10.46 12.54
C CYS A 16 1.59 -9.62 12.44
N GLU A 17 2.60 -10.15 11.72
CA GLU A 17 3.83 -9.43 11.38
C GLU A 17 3.53 -8.01 10.88
N GLU A 18 4.38 -7.05 11.22
CA GLU A 18 4.22 -5.65 10.83
C GLU A 18 3.99 -5.52 9.32
N GLY A 19 2.87 -4.91 8.92
CA GLY A 19 2.49 -4.78 7.51
C GLY A 19 1.60 -5.91 6.94
N ARG A 20 1.19 -6.89 7.75
CA ARG A 20 0.13 -7.86 7.41
C ARG A 20 -1.24 -7.44 7.93
N PHE A 21 -2.29 -7.92 7.28
CA PHE A 21 -3.68 -7.81 7.70
C PHE A 21 -4.10 -9.07 8.44
N ARG A 22 -4.78 -8.89 9.58
CA ARG A 22 -5.37 -9.98 10.35
C ARG A 22 -6.84 -10.14 9.97
N CYS A 23 -7.17 -11.27 9.37
CA CYS A 23 -8.52 -11.71 9.07
C CYS A 23 -9.35 -11.93 10.34
N ASN A 24 -10.68 -11.95 10.22
CA ASN A 24 -11.57 -12.21 11.36
C ASN A 24 -11.40 -13.65 11.89
N ASN A 25 -11.13 -14.61 11.02
CA ASN A 25 -10.78 -15.98 11.41
C ASN A 25 -9.38 -16.15 12.03
N GLY A 26 -8.59 -15.07 12.12
CA GLY A 26 -7.24 -15.07 12.70
C GLY A 26 -6.10 -15.34 11.72
N ASN A 27 -6.39 -15.60 10.45
CA ASN A 27 -5.36 -15.71 9.41
C ASN A 27 -4.67 -14.37 9.17
N CYS A 28 -3.43 -14.43 8.66
CA CYS A 28 -2.62 -13.25 8.36
C CYS A 28 -2.28 -13.19 6.88
N ILE A 29 -2.89 -12.26 6.15
CA ILE A 29 -2.61 -12.04 4.73
C ILE A 29 -1.76 -10.79 4.53
N PRO A 30 -1.05 -10.65 3.40
CA PRO A 30 -0.39 -9.40 3.01
C PRO A 30 -1.40 -8.24 2.94
N ASN A 31 -1.04 -7.04 3.39
CA ASN A 31 -1.93 -5.86 3.30
C ASN A 31 -2.38 -5.51 1.86
N ARG A 32 -1.64 -5.99 0.85
CA ARG A 32 -1.95 -5.83 -0.59
C ARG A 32 -3.10 -6.72 -1.07
N TRP A 33 -3.46 -7.75 -0.30
CA TRP A 33 -4.54 -8.71 -0.54
C TRP A 33 -5.83 -8.27 0.16
N ARG A 34 -5.99 -6.97 0.40
CA ARG A 34 -7.23 -6.41 0.92
C ARG A 34 -7.90 -5.67 -0.21
N CYS A 35 -9.19 -5.91 -0.38
CA CYS A 35 -9.99 -5.26 -1.42
C CYS A 35 -9.43 -5.50 -2.82
N ASP A 36 -8.91 -6.70 -3.08
CA ASP A 36 -8.34 -7.11 -4.35
C ASP A 36 -9.28 -7.96 -5.21
N GLN A 37 -10.52 -8.17 -4.74
CA GLN A 37 -11.59 -8.97 -5.35
C GLN A 37 -11.40 -10.48 -5.22
N GLU A 38 -10.37 -10.94 -4.51
CA GLU A 38 -10.16 -12.35 -4.18
C GLU A 38 -10.39 -12.58 -2.68
N ASN A 39 -10.92 -13.75 -2.33
CA ASN A 39 -11.10 -14.12 -0.92
C ASN A 39 -9.84 -14.81 -0.39
N ASP A 40 -8.88 -14.02 0.09
CA ASP A 40 -7.64 -14.52 0.68
C ASP A 40 -7.79 -14.85 2.16
N CYS A 41 -8.70 -14.17 2.87
CA CYS A 41 -8.96 -14.47 4.26
C CYS A 41 -9.74 -15.79 4.47
N ALA A 42 -10.19 -16.47 3.43
CA ALA A 42 -11.09 -17.65 3.44
C ALA A 42 -12.50 -17.39 4.03
N ASP A 43 -12.61 -16.49 5.00
CA ASP A 43 -13.87 -15.96 5.54
C ASP A 43 -14.38 -14.70 4.82
N GLY A 44 -13.64 -14.21 3.81
CA GLY A 44 -13.95 -13.01 3.03
C GLY A 44 -13.82 -11.70 3.81
N SER A 45 -13.19 -11.69 4.99
CA SER A 45 -13.10 -10.50 5.84
C SER A 45 -12.26 -9.36 5.24
N ASP A 46 -11.34 -9.72 4.34
CA ASP A 46 -10.54 -8.86 3.47
C ASP A 46 -11.35 -8.13 2.38
N GLU A 47 -12.43 -8.72 1.90
CA GLU A 47 -13.26 -8.19 0.81
C GLU A 47 -14.62 -7.61 1.28
N THR A 48 -14.81 -7.44 2.59
CA THR A 48 -16.08 -6.91 3.10
C THR A 48 -16.28 -5.44 2.69
N PRO A 49 -17.51 -5.01 2.33
CA PRO A 49 -17.78 -3.61 2.02
C PRO A 49 -17.38 -2.66 3.15
N ALA A 50 -17.59 -3.07 4.40
CA ALA A 50 -17.21 -2.28 5.56
C ALA A 50 -15.70 -2.08 5.68
N MET A 51 -14.90 -3.10 5.32
CA MET A 51 -13.45 -2.98 5.20
C MET A 51 -13.09 -2.06 4.03
N CYS A 52 -13.63 -2.35 2.84
CA CYS A 52 -13.24 -1.68 1.60
C CYS A 52 -13.77 -0.27 1.40
N MET A 53 -14.67 0.23 2.27
CA MET A 53 -15.15 1.63 2.22
C MET A 53 -14.01 2.66 2.28
N ASN A 54 -12.90 2.34 2.96
CA ASN A 54 -11.79 3.26 3.17
C ASN A 54 -10.50 2.86 2.45
N TYR A 55 -10.52 1.72 1.75
CA TYR A 55 -9.37 1.20 1.00
C TYR A 55 -9.66 1.29 -0.48
N CYS A 56 -8.67 1.78 -1.22
CA CYS A 56 -8.71 1.69 -2.67
C CYS A 56 -8.49 0.25 -3.11
N LYS A 57 -8.94 -0.08 -4.32
CA LYS A 57 -8.75 -1.43 -4.85
C LYS A 57 -7.27 -1.75 -4.95
N HIS A 58 -6.99 -3.03 -5.12
CA HIS A 58 -5.65 -3.46 -5.52
C HIS A 58 -5.17 -2.69 -6.78
N HIS A 59 -3.92 -2.23 -6.72
CA HIS A 59 -3.31 -1.30 -7.69
C HIS A 59 -3.88 0.11 -7.76
N GLU A 60 -4.67 0.55 -6.78
CA GLU A 60 -5.09 1.95 -6.65
C GLU A 60 -4.45 2.59 -5.41
N ILE A 61 -4.24 3.90 -5.48
CA ILE A 61 -3.84 4.76 -4.37
C ILE A 61 -4.98 5.68 -3.98
N LYS A 62 -5.03 5.98 -2.68
CA LYS A 62 -5.95 6.96 -2.14
C LYS A 62 -5.37 8.36 -2.32
N CYS A 63 -6.12 9.25 -2.96
CA CYS A 63 -5.83 10.68 -2.99
C CYS A 63 -5.80 11.22 -1.55
N LYS A 64 -5.09 12.33 -1.32
CA LYS A 64 -4.96 12.95 0.01
C LYS A 64 -6.30 13.46 0.54
N ASN A 65 -7.25 13.78 -0.34
CA ASN A 65 -8.65 14.07 0.01
C ASN A 65 -9.39 12.90 0.69
N GLY A 66 -8.89 11.66 0.54
CA GLY A 66 -9.44 10.48 1.18
C GLY A 66 -10.75 9.92 0.58
N GLU A 67 -11.29 10.53 -0.47
CA GLU A 67 -12.56 10.11 -1.10
C GLU A 67 -12.33 9.50 -2.49
N GLN A 68 -11.19 9.79 -3.11
CA GLN A 68 -10.89 9.36 -4.45
C GLN A 68 -9.76 8.33 -4.48
N CYS A 69 -9.97 7.28 -5.26
CA CYS A 69 -8.99 6.26 -5.58
C CYS A 69 -8.60 6.39 -7.06
N ILE A 70 -7.30 6.37 -7.34
CA ILE A 70 -6.76 6.38 -8.70
C ILE A 70 -5.78 5.23 -8.86
N PRO A 71 -5.57 4.69 -10.07
CA PRO A 71 -4.51 3.72 -10.33
C PRO A 71 -3.14 4.21 -9.84
N ILE A 72 -2.32 3.31 -9.29
CA ILE A 72 -0.92 3.61 -8.90
C ILE A 72 -0.14 4.21 -10.07
N SER A 73 -0.45 3.80 -11.31
CA SER A 73 0.18 4.29 -12.53
C SER A 73 -0.07 5.77 -12.82
N TRP A 74 -1.13 6.36 -12.25
CA TRP A 74 -1.47 7.78 -12.41
C TRP A 74 -0.77 8.67 -11.38
N LYS A 75 -0.12 8.07 -10.37
CA LYS A 75 0.68 8.84 -9.43
C LYS A 75 1.93 9.37 -10.14
N CYS A 76 2.11 10.70 -10.16
CA CYS A 76 3.26 11.37 -10.77
C CYS A 76 3.39 11.11 -12.28
N ASP A 77 2.27 10.96 -12.99
CA ASP A 77 2.26 10.70 -14.43
C ASP A 77 2.25 11.99 -15.28
N GLY A 78 2.11 13.15 -14.63
CA GLY A 78 2.06 14.47 -15.24
C GLY A 78 0.65 15.00 -15.49
N SER A 79 -0.38 14.24 -15.11
CA SER A 79 -1.79 14.62 -15.18
C SER A 79 -2.38 14.72 -13.77
N PRO A 80 -3.14 15.77 -13.44
CA PRO A 80 -3.88 15.83 -12.18
C PRO A 80 -5.14 14.97 -12.27
N ASP A 81 -5.08 13.74 -11.75
CA ASP A 81 -6.22 12.84 -11.68
C ASP A 81 -6.98 12.99 -10.36
N CYS A 82 -6.28 13.24 -9.25
CA CYS A 82 -6.95 13.56 -7.99
C CYS A 82 -7.63 14.95 -8.05
N ARG A 83 -8.84 15.09 -7.47
CA ARG A 83 -9.53 16.40 -7.31
C ARG A 83 -8.67 17.45 -6.61
N ASP A 84 -7.83 17.03 -5.67
CA ASP A 84 -6.90 17.88 -4.93
C ASP A 84 -5.49 17.93 -5.55
N LYS A 85 -5.28 17.27 -6.69
CA LYS A 85 -4.00 17.16 -7.42
C LYS A 85 -2.86 16.55 -6.59
N SER A 86 -3.21 15.84 -5.53
CA SER A 86 -2.25 15.28 -4.56
C SER A 86 -1.41 14.13 -5.11
N ASP A 87 -1.88 13.50 -6.18
CA ASP A 87 -1.16 12.53 -7.01
C ASP A 87 0.06 13.12 -7.71
N GLU A 88 0.01 14.40 -8.05
CA GLU A 88 1.08 15.15 -8.70
C GLU A 88 1.93 15.99 -7.71
N GLU A 89 1.61 15.93 -6.41
CA GLU A 89 2.38 16.59 -5.35
C GLU A 89 3.57 15.73 -4.89
N ASN A 90 4.71 16.38 -4.57
CA ASN A 90 5.90 15.73 -4.02
C ASN A 90 6.46 14.58 -4.88
N CYS A 91 6.19 14.62 -6.18
CA CYS A 91 6.88 13.82 -7.17
C CYS A 91 8.33 14.31 -7.22
N ARG A 92 9.23 13.60 -6.52
CA ARG A 92 10.67 13.69 -6.83
C ARG A 92 10.75 13.34 -8.29
N LYS A 93 10.91 14.34 -9.16
CA LYS A 93 10.99 14.16 -10.60
C LYS A 93 12.12 13.17 -10.89
N LEU A 94 11.82 11.88 -10.89
CA LEU A 94 12.47 10.93 -11.74
C LEU A 94 12.00 11.32 -13.13
N LYS A 95 12.58 12.42 -13.64
CA LYS A 95 12.45 12.80 -15.02
C LYS A 95 12.66 11.53 -15.82
N LYS A 96 11.64 11.17 -16.61
CA LYS A 96 11.73 10.44 -17.87
C LYS A 96 13.12 9.87 -18.12
N HIS A 97 13.30 8.59 -17.86
CA HIS A 97 14.44 7.87 -18.40
C HIS A 97 14.06 6.50 -18.95
N PHE A 98 13.01 6.49 -19.78
CA PHE A 98 12.76 5.38 -20.70
C PHE A 98 12.74 5.79 -22.17
N LEU A 99 13.12 7.01 -22.55
CA LEU A 99 13.39 7.34 -23.97
C LEU A 99 14.44 8.46 -24.11
N GLN A 100 15.70 8.17 -23.77
CA GLN A 100 16.83 8.79 -24.45
C GLN A 100 18.10 7.91 -24.43
N PHE A 101 17.96 6.61 -24.72
CA PHE A 101 19.09 5.76 -25.08
C PHE A 101 18.62 4.68 -26.07
N VAL A 102 18.30 5.10 -27.30
CA VAL A 102 18.80 4.32 -28.44
C VAL A 102 20.22 4.84 -28.65
N SER A 103 21.18 3.99 -28.34
CA SER A 103 22.62 4.22 -28.36
C SER A 103 23.12 4.84 -29.66
N LEU A 104 24.29 5.48 -29.57
CA LEU A 104 25.23 5.64 -30.68
C LEU A 104 25.24 4.40 -31.60
N HIS A 105 24.72 4.56 -32.81
CA HIS A 105 25.38 4.21 -34.08
C HIS A 105 24.71 5.00 -35.21
#